data_AF-A0A9P7TRT3-F1
#
_entry.id   AF-A0A9P7TRT3-F1
#
_cell.length_a   1.000
_cell.length_b   1.000
_cell.length_c   1.000
_cell.angle_alpha   90.00
_cell.angle_beta   90.00
_cell.angle_gamma   90.00
#
_symmetry.space_group_name_H-M   'P 1'
#
loop_
_entity.id
_entity.type
_entity.pdbx_description
1 polymer ?
#
loop_
_entity_poly.entity_id
_entity_poly.type
_entity_poly.pdbx_seq_one_letter_code
_entity_poly.pdbx_strand_id
1 'polypeptide(L)'
;MKLFTTLPLALFAGEALAICGTGTFSGSTDTWHDNQILDQCPLNANNVYFCGSSGTSIVHKQSQLMLRAGNVDSTIIVTCANSQGFFYHCSANDSKRFAEPDCKGPISRIEIVKEIAKRP
;
A
#
# COMPACT_ATOMS: atom_id res chain seq x y z
N MET A 1 -37.39 -32.93 28.20
CA MET A 1 -36.83 -31.62 28.62
C MET A 1 -35.31 -31.71 28.48
N LYS A 2 -34.73 -30.97 27.52
CA LYS A 2 -33.80 -29.84 27.76
C LYS A 2 -32.40 -30.32 28.20
N LEU A 3 -31.27 -30.00 27.57
CA LEU A 3 -30.91 -29.05 26.52
C LEU A 3 -29.77 -29.67 25.70
N PHE A 4 -29.86 -29.59 24.37
CA PHE A 4 -28.66 -29.56 23.54
C PHE A 4 -27.98 -28.21 23.82
N THR A 5 -26.83 -28.24 24.49
CA THR A 5 -25.95 -27.08 24.59
C THR A 5 -25.26 -26.90 23.24
N THR A 6 -25.96 -26.30 22.30
CA THR A 6 -25.31 -25.66 21.15
C THR A 6 -24.60 -24.42 21.69
N LEU A 7 -23.28 -24.40 21.59
CA LEU A 7 -22.46 -23.21 21.77
C LEU A 7 -22.28 -22.59 20.38
N PRO A 8 -23.09 -21.60 19.96
CA PRO A 8 -22.67 -20.70 18.90
C PRO A 8 -21.85 -19.57 19.53
N LEU A 9 -21.03 -18.91 18.71
CA LEU A 9 -20.24 -17.69 18.98
C LEU A 9 -18.86 -17.99 19.59
N ALA A 10 -17.74 -17.61 18.98
CA ALA A 10 -17.50 -16.65 17.92
C ALA A 10 -16.27 -17.07 17.12
N LEU A 11 -16.45 -17.30 15.81
CA LEU A 11 -15.37 -17.02 14.88
C LEU A 11 -15.23 -15.50 14.88
N PHE A 12 -14.39 -14.96 15.76
CA PHE A 12 -13.71 -13.71 15.45
C PHE A 12 -12.78 -14.04 14.28
N ALA A 13 -13.32 -13.99 13.06
CA ALA A 13 -12.52 -13.69 11.89
C ALA A 13 -11.99 -12.27 12.10
N GLY A 14 -10.94 -12.16 12.93
CA GLY A 14 -10.05 -11.02 12.94
C GLY A 14 -9.25 -11.07 11.66
N GLU A 15 -9.89 -10.78 10.54
CA GLU A 15 -9.18 -10.25 9.40
C GLU A 15 -8.62 -8.93 9.88
N ALA A 16 -7.32 -8.94 10.16
CA ALA A 16 -6.57 -7.79 10.61
C ALA A 16 -6.94 -6.60 9.73
N LEU A 17 -7.61 -5.60 10.33
CA LEU A 17 -7.86 -4.30 9.72
C LEU A 17 -6.53 -3.88 9.09
N ALA A 18 -6.48 -3.72 7.77
CA ALA A 18 -5.22 -3.65 7.06
C ALA A 18 -4.56 -2.27 7.26
N ILE A 19 -3.96 -2.12 8.43
CA ILE A 19 -3.17 -1.00 8.94
C ILE A 19 -1.84 -1.01 8.20
N CYS A 20 -1.84 -0.38 7.04
CA CYS A 20 -0.74 -0.15 6.10
C CYS A 20 0.55 -0.98 6.28
N GLY A 21 0.91 -1.73 5.26
CA GLY A 21 2.04 -2.66 5.28
C GLY A 21 2.99 -2.47 4.11
N THR A 22 4.12 -3.18 4.17
CA THR A 22 4.96 -3.44 3.01
C THR A 22 4.37 -4.60 2.18
N GLY A 23 4.52 -4.57 0.87
CA GLY A 23 3.98 -5.59 -0.05
C GLY A 23 2.65 -5.20 -0.69
N THR A 24 2.01 -6.17 -1.37
CA THR A 24 0.66 -6.04 -1.94
C THR A 24 -0.39 -6.67 -1.01
N PHE A 25 -1.68 -6.41 -1.27
CA PHE A 25 -2.79 -7.08 -0.56
C PHE A 25 -2.76 -8.62 -0.67
N SER A 26 -2.12 -9.17 -1.70
CA SER A 26 -1.97 -10.61 -1.90
C SER A 26 -0.68 -11.21 -1.36
N GLY A 27 0.23 -10.38 -0.83
CA GLY A 27 1.53 -10.80 -0.35
C GLY A 27 2.57 -11.08 -1.45
N SER A 28 2.31 -10.69 -2.71
CA SER A 28 3.33 -10.78 -3.76
C SER A 28 4.49 -9.81 -3.49
N THR A 29 5.70 -10.29 -3.77
CA THR A 29 6.94 -9.51 -3.73
C THR A 29 7.56 -9.34 -5.13
N ASP A 30 6.99 -9.99 -6.16
CA ASP A 30 7.40 -9.76 -7.55
C ASP A 30 6.65 -8.54 -8.09
N THR A 31 7.43 -7.60 -8.58
CA THR A 31 7.04 -6.19 -8.60
C THR A 31 6.50 -5.75 -9.96
N TRP A 32 6.96 -6.38 -11.04
CA TRP A 32 6.67 -5.93 -12.41
C TRP A 32 5.66 -6.82 -13.14
N HIS A 33 5.69 -8.14 -12.93
CA HIS A 33 4.86 -9.07 -13.72
C HIS A 33 3.50 -9.35 -13.10
N ASP A 34 3.38 -9.19 -11.77
CA ASP A 34 2.17 -9.52 -11.02
C ASP A 34 1.26 -8.30 -10.82
N ASN A 35 1.65 -7.12 -11.31
CA ASN A 35 0.96 -5.86 -11.02
C ASN A 35 0.64 -5.08 -12.30
N GLN A 36 -0.57 -4.51 -12.34
CA GLN A 36 -0.96 -3.54 -13.36
C GLN A 36 -0.77 -2.13 -12.79
N ILE A 37 0.00 -1.31 -13.50
CA ILE A 37 0.10 0.13 -13.23
C ILE A 37 -1.23 0.78 -13.59
N LEU A 38 -1.83 1.45 -12.61
CA LEU A 38 -3.08 2.19 -12.77
C LEU A 38 -2.84 3.65 -13.07
N ASP A 39 -1.88 4.25 -12.37
CA ASP A 39 -1.58 5.68 -12.47
C ASP A 39 -0.16 5.97 -11.98
N GLN A 40 0.38 7.14 -12.35
CA GLN A 40 1.63 7.67 -11.81
C GLN A 40 1.33 8.80 -10.82
N CYS A 41 2.12 8.89 -9.76
CA CYS A 41 1.97 9.95 -8.76
C CYS A 41 3.00 11.06 -9.05
N PRO A 42 2.64 12.14 -9.76
CA PRO A 42 3.56 13.24 -10.01
C PRO A 42 3.95 13.95 -8.71
N LEU A 43 5.19 14.45 -8.69
CA LEU A 43 5.68 15.35 -7.65
C LEU A 43 4.92 16.68 -7.73
N ASN A 44 4.43 17.12 -6.58
CA ASN A 44 3.83 18.43 -6.36
C ASN A 44 4.69 19.26 -5.38
N ALA A 45 4.18 20.38 -4.90
CA ALA A 45 4.83 21.21 -3.91
C ALA A 45 5.14 20.45 -2.60
N ASN A 46 6.15 20.92 -1.86
CA ASN A 46 6.50 20.43 -0.52
C ASN A 46 6.87 18.92 -0.44
N ASN A 47 7.46 18.36 -1.51
CA ASN A 47 7.84 16.94 -1.58
C ASN A 47 6.66 15.98 -1.39
N VAL A 48 5.48 16.38 -1.86
CA VAL A 48 4.28 15.56 -1.84
C VAL A 48 4.00 15.04 -3.25
N TYR A 49 3.89 13.73 -3.40
CA TYR A 49 3.45 13.06 -4.61
C TYR A 49 1.96 12.77 -4.49
N PHE A 50 1.15 13.19 -5.45
CA PHE A 50 -0.30 12.97 -5.45
C PHE A 50 -0.68 11.95 -6.51
N CYS A 51 -1.39 10.91 -6.10
CA CYS A 51 -1.76 9.78 -6.95
C CYS A 51 -3.19 9.93 -7.49
N GLY A 52 -3.41 10.99 -8.27
CA GLY A 52 -4.66 11.21 -9.00
C GLY A 52 -5.92 11.23 -8.13
N SER A 53 -7.01 10.67 -8.67
CA SER A 53 -8.35 10.72 -8.08
C SER A 53 -8.57 9.79 -6.88
N SER A 54 -7.61 8.92 -6.55
CA SER A 54 -7.68 8.05 -5.37
C SER A 54 -7.58 8.82 -4.05
N GLY A 55 -7.08 10.06 -4.09
CA GLY A 55 -6.73 10.85 -2.91
C GLY A 55 -5.46 10.36 -2.20
N THR A 56 -4.81 9.30 -2.70
CA THR A 56 -3.55 8.81 -2.15
C THR A 56 -2.45 9.84 -2.33
N SER A 57 -1.63 10.02 -1.30
CA SER A 57 -0.44 10.87 -1.35
C SER A 57 0.75 10.23 -0.65
N ILE A 58 1.93 10.54 -1.16
CA ILE A 58 3.20 10.16 -0.54
C ILE A 58 3.95 11.43 -0.20
N VAL A 59 4.37 11.58 1.05
CA VAL A 59 5.33 12.62 1.44
C VAL A 59 6.70 11.99 1.57
N HIS A 60 7.66 12.50 0.83
CA HIS A 60 9.04 12.07 0.90
C HIS A 60 9.88 13.09 1.67
N LYS A 61 10.63 12.62 2.67
CA LYS A 61 11.57 13.44 3.41
C LYS A 61 12.79 12.60 3.79
N GLN A 62 13.89 12.79 3.06
CA GLN A 62 15.13 12.04 3.26
C GLN A 62 14.85 10.53 3.23
N SER A 63 15.22 9.77 4.25
CA SER A 63 15.00 8.32 4.33
C SER A 63 13.63 7.94 4.90
N GLN A 64 12.61 8.79 4.72
CA GLN A 64 11.26 8.54 5.19
C GLN A 64 10.23 8.78 4.10
N LEU A 65 9.29 7.85 4.02
CA LEU A 65 8.10 7.94 3.17
C LEU A 65 6.88 7.90 4.08
N MET A 66 5.96 8.84 3.90
CA MET A 66 4.66 8.79 4.54
C MET A 66 3.59 8.55 3.48
N LEU A 67 3.04 7.34 3.48
CA LEU A 67 1.89 6.99 2.66
C LEU A 67 0.62 7.41 3.40
N ARG A 68 -0.26 8.14 2.71
CA ARG A 68 -1.64 8.39 3.12
C ARG A 68 -2.55 7.86 2.03
N ALA A 69 -3.36 6.85 2.33
CA ALA A 69 -4.42 6.44 1.44
C ALA A 69 -5.54 7.49 1.46
N GLY A 70 -6.18 7.73 0.32
CA GLY A 70 -7.36 8.58 0.25
C GLY A 70 -8.62 7.82 0.67
N ASN A 71 -9.68 7.94 -0.12
CA ASN A 71 -10.98 7.32 0.19
C ASN A 71 -11.08 5.84 -0.25
N VAL A 72 -10.02 5.28 -0.82
CA VAL A 72 -9.93 3.89 -1.27
C VAL A 72 -8.64 3.25 -0.77
N ASP A 73 -8.66 1.92 -0.66
CA ASP A 73 -7.46 1.12 -0.44
C ASP A 73 -6.43 1.38 -1.54
N SER A 74 -5.18 1.55 -1.15
CA SER A 74 -4.12 1.95 -2.08
C SER A 74 -2.92 1.03 -1.97
N THR A 75 -2.48 0.50 -3.11
CA THR A 75 -1.17 -0.13 -3.24
C THR A 75 -0.31 0.70 -4.17
N ILE A 76 0.92 0.98 -3.75
CA ILE A 76 1.87 1.80 -4.50
C ILE A 76 3.22 1.11 -4.61
N ILE A 77 3.94 1.47 -5.67
CA ILE A 77 5.35 1.18 -5.84
C ILE A 77 6.12 2.48 -5.77
N VAL A 78 7.13 2.54 -4.92
CA VAL A 78 8.10 3.64 -4.87
C VAL A 78 9.41 3.16 -5.45
N THR A 79 9.82 3.72 -6.59
CA THR A 79 11.12 3.42 -7.20
C THR A 79 12.10 4.53 -6.89
N CYS A 80 13.15 4.21 -6.14
CA CYS A 80 14.18 5.17 -5.74
C CYS A 80 15.29 5.28 -6.80
N ALA A 81 16.19 6.27 -6.69
CA ALA A 81 17.24 6.52 -7.70
C ALA A 81 18.16 5.31 -7.98
N ASN A 82 18.33 4.44 -7.00
CA ASN A 82 19.07 3.18 -7.13
C ASN A 82 18.30 2.09 -7.92
N SER A 83 17.15 2.42 -8.51
CA SER A 83 16.25 1.51 -9.24
C SER A 83 15.59 0.43 -8.37
N GLN A 84 15.68 0.53 -7.04
CA GLN A 84 14.97 -0.35 -6.13
C GLN A 84 13.51 0.07 -6.00
N GLY A 85 12.59 -0.88 -6.17
CA GLY A 85 11.15 -0.69 -6.04
C GLY A 85 10.65 -1.24 -4.71
N PHE A 86 9.97 -0.40 -3.93
CA PHE A 86 9.36 -0.76 -2.65
C PHE A 86 7.85 -0.73 -2.75
N PHE A 87 7.20 -1.74 -2.17
CA PHE A 87 5.75 -1.89 -2.21
C PHE A 87 5.15 -1.51 -0.89
N TYR A 88 4.12 -0.70 -0.95
CA TYR A 88 3.32 -0.37 0.22
C TYR A 88 1.86 -0.49 -0.11
N HIS A 89 1.12 -1.04 0.83
CA HIS A 89 -0.32 -1.04 0.82
C HIS A 89 -0.82 -0.25 2.04
N CYS A 90 -1.98 0.39 1.91
CA CYS A 90 -2.62 1.13 3.00
C CYS A 90 -4.13 1.12 2.77
N SER A 91 -4.91 0.79 3.81
CA SER A 91 -6.37 0.84 3.73
C SER A 91 -6.89 2.27 3.60
N ALA A 92 -8.08 2.41 3.04
CA ALA A 92 -8.76 3.68 2.88
C ALA A 92 -8.74 4.51 4.17
N ASN A 93 -8.35 5.78 4.05
CA ASN A 93 -8.21 6.77 5.11
C ASN A 93 -7.10 6.51 6.14
N ASP A 94 -6.32 5.44 6.00
CA ASP A 94 -5.17 5.18 6.86
C ASP A 94 -3.91 5.87 6.35
N SER A 95 -2.92 5.95 7.24
CA SER A 95 -1.59 6.44 6.89
C SER A 95 -0.51 5.79 7.73
N LYS A 96 0.68 5.69 7.15
CA LYS A 96 1.86 5.17 7.85
C LYS A 96 3.14 5.77 7.33
N ARG A 97 4.13 5.84 8.23
CA ARG A 97 5.50 6.21 7.92
C ARG A 97 6.35 4.95 7.77
N PHE A 98 7.14 4.92 6.72
CA PHE A 98 8.11 3.87 6.41
C PHE A 98 9.51 4.49 6.43
N ALA A 99 10.45 3.80 7.08
CA ALA A 99 11.85 4.17 7.05
C ALA A 99 12.50 3.45 5.88
N GLU A 100 12.99 4.22 4.90
CA GLU A 100 13.62 3.70 3.69
C GLU A 100 14.99 4.38 3.49
N PRO A 101 16.04 3.84 4.11
CA PRO A 101 17.41 4.37 3.99
C PRO A 101 17.87 4.49 2.53
N ASP A 102 17.48 3.52 1.71
CA ASP A 102 17.82 3.45 0.28
C ASP A 102 17.13 4.52 -0.57
N CYS A 103 16.10 5.16 -0.02
CA CYS A 103 15.37 6.25 -0.65
C CYS A 103 15.76 7.63 -0.10
N LYS A 104 16.95 7.78 0.50
CA LYS A 104 17.45 9.09 0.97
C LYS A 104 17.61 10.12 -0.16
N GLY A 105 17.89 9.64 -1.37
CA GLY A 105 18.06 10.44 -2.59
C GLY A 105 16.74 10.74 -3.31
N PRO A 106 16.81 11.25 -4.55
CA PRO A 106 15.61 11.51 -5.34
C PRO A 106 14.82 10.23 -5.61
N ILE A 107 13.49 10.36 -5.64
CA ILE A 107 12.59 9.31 -6.09
C ILE A 107 12.52 9.35 -7.62
N SER A 108 12.73 8.21 -8.28
CA SER A 108 12.66 8.11 -9.74
C SER A 108 11.21 8.13 -10.22
N ARG A 109 10.32 7.36 -9.57
CA ARG A 109 8.89 7.34 -9.87
C ARG A 109 8.09 6.73 -8.72
N ILE A 110 6.82 7.09 -8.64
CA ILE A 110 5.83 6.44 -7.78
C ILE A 110 4.61 6.10 -8.64
N GLU A 111 4.11 4.88 -8.48
CA GLU A 111 3.03 4.32 -9.29
C GLU A 111 1.96 3.73 -8.38
N ILE A 112 0.67 3.98 -8.67
CA ILE A 112 -0.42 3.19 -8.13
C ILE A 112 -0.46 1.88 -8.90
N VAL A 113 -0.56 0.79 -8.17
CA VAL A 113 -0.73 -0.53 -8.77
C VAL A 113 -1.93 -1.27 -8.18
N LYS A 114 -2.43 -2.21 -8.96
CA LYS A 114 -3.26 -3.30 -8.48
C LYS A 114 -2.63 -4.62 -8.90
N GLU A 115 -2.90 -5.66 -8.12
CA GLU A 115 -2.52 -7.00 -8.52
C GLU A 115 -3.28 -7.42 -9.79
N ILE A 116 -2.58 -8.13 -10.67
CA ILE A 116 -3.19 -8.87 -11.77
C ILE A 116 -3.66 -10.20 -11.20
N ALA A 117 -4.97 -10.42 -11.15
CA ALA A 117 -5.52 -11.70 -10.70
C ALA A 117 -4.90 -12.85 -11.53
N LYS A 118 -4.05 -13.66 -10.89
CA LYS A 118 -3.62 -14.93 -11.46
C LYS A 118 -4.86 -15.80 -11.53
N ARG A 119 -5.35 -16.08 -12.75
CA ARG A 119 -6.41 -17.09 -12.92
C ARG A 119 -5.91 -18.39 -12.28
N PRO A 120 -6.72 -19.06 -11.44
CA PRO A 120 -6.37 -20.38 -10.93
C PRO A 120 -6.22 -21.40 -12.06
#